data_AF-A0A523JAD5-F1
#
_entry.id   AF-A0A523JAD5-F1
#
_cell.length_a   1.000
_cell.length_b   1.000
_cell.length_c   1.000
_cell.angle_alpha   90.00
_cell.angle_beta   90.00
_cell.angle_gamma   90.00
#
_symmetry.space_group_name_H-M   'P 1'
#
loop_
_entity.id
_entity.type
_entity.pdbx_description
1 polymer ?
#
loop_
_entity_poly.entity_id
_entity_poly.type
_entity_poly.pdbx_seq_one_letter_code
_entity_poly.pdbx_strand_id
1 'polypeptide(L)'
;MNSEVYYKSVDRSDVNWDRFDPEAVKIIIKLVEEFAAKIVISSTWRFGAVQLLDKELKKSGLRKYLHKDWKTPQVYPNHRGTEIKMWLDKQADIDNYVILDDDTNMLKEQINKFVRTNLHFGMQAEHYYQAREILENK
;
A
#
# COMPACT_ATOMS: atom_id res chain seq x y z
N MET A 1 -21.56 -16.88 9.58
CA MET A 1 -22.89 -16.38 10.00
C MET A 1 -22.67 -15.61 11.29
N ASN A 2 -22.70 -14.28 11.23
CA ASN A 2 -22.22 -13.43 12.33
C ASN A 2 -23.39 -12.96 13.22
N SER A 3 -23.13 -12.84 14.53
CA SER A 3 -24.10 -12.61 15.60
C SER A 3 -24.60 -11.16 15.71
N GLU A 4 -25.75 -10.99 16.38
CA GLU A 4 -26.49 -9.73 16.59
C GLU A 4 -25.70 -8.58 17.23
N VAL A 5 -24.50 -8.84 17.79
CA VAL A 5 -23.64 -7.79 18.37
C VAL A 5 -23.04 -6.88 17.30
N TYR A 6 -22.99 -7.31 16.03
CA TYR A 6 -22.56 -6.47 14.90
C TYR A 6 -23.52 -5.30 14.61
N TYR A 7 -24.79 -5.38 15.02
CA TYR A 7 -25.82 -4.40 14.65
C TYR A 7 -26.02 -3.26 15.66
N LYS A 8 -25.38 -3.29 16.85
CA LYS A 8 -25.67 -2.32 17.93
C LYS A 8 -24.65 -1.20 18.14
N SER A 9 -23.59 -1.12 17.35
CA SER A 9 -22.70 0.04 17.34
C SER A 9 -22.25 0.31 15.92
N VAL A 10 -23.05 1.06 15.15
CA VAL A 10 -22.78 2.42 14.68
C VAL A 10 -23.96 2.75 13.75
N ASP A 11 -24.71 3.80 14.06
CA ASP A 11 -25.59 4.44 13.07
C ASP A 11 -24.69 5.02 11.97
N ARG A 12 -24.54 4.30 10.85
CA ARG A 12 -23.62 4.63 9.74
C ARG A 12 -24.29 5.40 8.62
N SER A 13 -25.32 6.19 8.90
CA SER A 13 -26.05 6.91 7.86
C SER A 13 -25.30 8.14 7.31
N ASP A 14 -24.26 8.64 8.00
CA ASP A 14 -23.54 9.88 7.59
C ASP A 14 -22.03 9.73 7.35
N VAL A 15 -21.47 8.52 7.36
CA VAL A 15 -20.03 8.35 7.07
C VAL A 15 -19.83 8.26 5.57
N ASN A 16 -19.24 9.30 4.97
CA ASN A 16 -18.71 9.23 3.62
C ASN A 16 -17.56 8.18 3.61
N TRP A 17 -17.88 6.92 3.32
CA TRP A 17 -16.93 5.81 3.29
C TRP A 17 -16.00 5.95 2.08
N ASP A 18 -15.00 6.80 2.20
CA ASP A 18 -13.87 6.81 1.29
C ASP A 18 -13.15 5.46 1.37
N ARG A 19 -12.70 4.97 0.20
CA ARG A 19 -12.03 3.66 0.14
C ARG A 19 -10.63 3.73 0.75
N PHE A 20 -10.03 4.91 0.76
CA PHE A 20 -8.77 5.17 1.43
C PHE A 20 -9.02 5.81 2.79
N ASP A 21 -8.48 5.17 3.83
CA ASP A 21 -8.47 5.75 5.18
C ASP A 21 -7.63 7.05 5.18
N PRO A 22 -8.20 8.20 5.57
CA PRO A 22 -7.48 9.47 5.64
C PRO A 22 -6.22 9.42 6.51
N GLU A 23 -6.19 8.66 7.60
CA GLU A 23 -5.00 8.55 8.46
C GLU A 23 -3.90 7.75 7.78
N ALA A 24 -4.25 6.65 7.10
CA ALA A 24 -3.30 5.91 6.29
C ALA A 24 -2.71 6.79 5.16
N VAL A 25 -3.55 7.60 4.50
CA VAL A 25 -3.09 8.55 3.48
C VAL A 25 -2.09 9.55 4.05
N LYS A 26 -2.36 10.14 5.22
CA LYS A 26 -1.42 11.08 5.88
C LYS A 26 -0.08 10.42 6.16
N ILE A 27 -0.08 9.18 6.65
CA ILE A 27 1.15 8.43 6.94
C ILE A 27 1.95 8.19 5.65
N ILE A 28 1.29 7.74 4.57
CA ILE A 28 1.95 7.51 3.28
C ILE A 28 2.52 8.81 2.73
N ILE A 29 1.75 9.91 2.75
CA ILE A 29 2.21 11.24 2.31
C ILE A 29 3.47 11.64 3.10
N LYS A 30 3.47 11.46 4.42
CA LYS A 30 4.62 11.77 5.26
C LYS A 30 5.87 10.99 4.85
N LEU A 31 5.75 9.68 4.60
CA LEU A 31 6.88 8.86 4.12
C LEU A 31 7.40 9.32 2.76
N VAL A 32 6.52 9.56 1.79
CA VAL A 32 6.96 9.92 0.43
C VAL A 32 7.59 11.31 0.38
N GLU A 33 7.13 12.23 1.22
CA GLU A 33 7.73 13.57 1.32
C GLU A 33 9.07 13.53 2.05
N GLU A 34 9.16 12.80 3.17
CA GLU A 34 10.38 12.72 3.97
C GLU A 34 11.54 12.05 3.23
N PHE A 35 11.27 10.99 2.46
CA PHE A 35 12.29 10.22 1.74
C PHE A 35 12.34 10.52 0.24
N ALA A 36 11.58 11.52 -0.23
CA ALA A 36 11.37 11.81 -1.65
C ALA A 36 10.97 10.56 -2.47
N ALA A 37 10.28 9.60 -1.84
CA ALA A 37 9.97 8.31 -2.41
C ALA A 37 8.84 8.38 -3.45
N LYS A 38 8.78 7.37 -4.31
CA LYS A 38 7.70 7.18 -5.29
C LYS A 38 6.84 5.97 -4.93
N ILE A 39 5.55 6.09 -5.21
CA ILE A 39 4.57 5.04 -4.94
C ILE A 39 4.43 4.13 -6.15
N VAL A 40 4.45 2.82 -5.91
CA VAL A 40 4.13 1.77 -6.88
C VAL A 40 3.01 0.91 -6.31
N ILE A 41 1.95 0.70 -7.09
CA ILE A 41 0.77 -0.05 -6.66
C ILE A 41 0.91 -1.51 -7.06
N SER A 42 0.89 -2.38 -6.06
CA SER A 42 0.92 -3.83 -6.24
C SER A 42 -0.42 -4.50 -5.91
N SER A 43 -1.44 -3.74 -5.51
CA SER A 43 -2.80 -4.24 -5.22
C SER A 43 -3.49 -4.83 -6.46
N THR A 44 -4.45 -5.72 -6.27
CA THR A 44 -5.33 -6.25 -7.33
C THR A 44 -6.11 -5.15 -8.06
N TRP A 45 -6.32 -4.00 -7.41
CA TRP A 45 -7.02 -2.85 -8.01
C TRP A 45 -6.29 -2.26 -9.22
N ARG A 46 -4.97 -2.49 -9.37
CA ARG A 46 -4.18 -2.03 -10.52
C ARG A 46 -4.61 -2.66 -11.85
N PHE A 47 -5.43 -3.71 -11.82
CA PHE A 47 -6.07 -4.32 -12.98
C PHE A 47 -7.59 -4.50 -12.80
N GLY A 48 -8.07 -4.84 -11.59
CA GLY A 48 -9.48 -5.16 -11.35
C GLY A 48 -10.39 -3.95 -11.13
N ALA A 49 -9.83 -2.78 -10.82
CA ALA A 49 -10.62 -1.59 -10.45
C ALA A 49 -9.90 -0.28 -10.81
N VAL A 50 -9.19 -0.23 -11.94
CA VAL A 50 -8.26 0.86 -12.29
C VAL A 50 -8.89 2.25 -12.23
N GLN A 51 -10.13 2.40 -12.71
CA GLN A 51 -10.83 3.68 -12.70
C GLN A 51 -11.17 4.15 -11.28
N LEU A 52 -11.60 3.22 -10.42
CA LEU A 52 -11.84 3.52 -9.00
C LEU A 52 -10.53 3.87 -8.31
N LEU A 53 -9.48 3.07 -8.51
CA LEU A 53 -8.15 3.34 -7.95
C LEU A 53 -7.65 4.73 -8.35
N ASP A 54 -7.74 5.12 -9.62
CA ASP A 54 -7.32 6.44 -10.09
C ASP A 54 -8.14 7.57 -9.45
N LYS A 55 -9.45 7.37 -9.25
CA LYS A 55 -10.32 8.33 -8.54
C LYS A 55 -9.88 8.52 -7.08
N GLU A 56 -9.64 7.44 -6.35
CA GLU A 56 -9.22 7.50 -4.94
C GLU A 56 -7.81 8.10 -4.80
N LEU A 57 -6.88 7.76 -5.69
CA LEU A 57 -5.53 8.35 -5.73
C LEU A 57 -5.57 9.85 -6.00
N LYS A 58 -6.45 10.30 -6.89
CA LYS A 58 -6.66 11.74 -7.18
C LYS A 58 -7.26 12.45 -5.97
N LYS A 59 -8.32 11.89 -5.40
CA LYS A 59 -9.02 12.46 -4.25
C LYS A 59 -8.12 12.58 -3.01
N SER A 60 -7.30 11.56 -2.74
CA SER A 60 -6.36 11.53 -1.62
C SER A 60 -5.09 12.38 -1.83
N GLY A 61 -4.84 12.86 -3.05
CA GLY A 61 -3.61 13.57 -3.39
C GLY A 61 -2.38 12.66 -3.58
N LEU A 62 -2.52 11.34 -3.41
CA LEU A 62 -1.42 10.38 -3.61
C LEU A 62 -0.99 10.25 -5.08
N ARG A 63 -1.88 10.57 -6.02
CA ARG A 63 -1.65 10.44 -7.47
C ARG A 63 -0.34 11.09 -7.96
N LYS A 64 0.07 12.21 -7.35
CA LYS A 64 1.27 12.98 -7.74
C LYS A 64 2.60 12.35 -7.27
N TYR A 65 2.56 11.43 -6.32
CA TYR A 65 3.74 10.72 -5.83
C TYR A 65 3.97 9.38 -6.54
N LEU A 66 3.10 8.98 -7.48
CA LEU A 66 3.30 7.75 -8.22
C LEU A 66 4.59 7.79 -9.03
N HIS A 67 5.24 6.63 -9.12
CA HIS A 67 6.33 6.41 -10.06
C HIS A 67 5.85 6.52 -11.53
N LYS A 68 6.76 6.78 -12.49
CA LYS A 68 6.39 6.84 -13.93
C LYS A 68 5.75 5.53 -14.42
N ASP A 69 6.33 4.41 -13.99
CA ASP A 69 5.80 3.06 -14.14
C ASP A 69 5.19 2.65 -12.80
N TRP A 70 3.95 3.02 -12.56
CA TRP A 70 3.35 3.07 -11.22
C TRP A 70 2.74 1.75 -10.74
N LYS A 71 2.77 0.68 -11.54
CA LYS A 71 2.10 -0.58 -11.19
C LYS A 71 2.98 -1.79 -11.46
N THR A 72 2.96 -2.76 -10.55
CA THR A 72 3.64 -4.04 -10.78
C THR A 72 2.95 -4.86 -11.87
N PRO A 73 3.66 -5.74 -12.60
CA PRO A 73 3.04 -6.69 -13.52
C PRO A 73 2.14 -7.66 -12.75
N GLN A 74 1.29 -8.40 -13.47
CA GLN A 74 0.55 -9.52 -12.91
C GLN A 74 1.21 -10.83 -13.35
N VAL A 75 1.34 -11.79 -12.44
CA VAL A 75 1.90 -13.12 -12.72
C VAL A 75 0.88 -14.21 -12.42
N TYR A 76 1.03 -15.38 -13.05
CA TYR A 76 0.20 -16.55 -12.79
C TYR A 76 1.06 -17.77 -12.44
N PRO A 77 0.80 -18.48 -11.32
CA PRO A 77 -0.15 -18.12 -10.26
C PRO A 77 0.25 -16.81 -9.54
N ASN A 78 -0.74 -16.09 -9.00
CA ASN A 78 -0.50 -14.80 -8.34
C ASN A 78 0.47 -14.95 -7.16
N HIS A 79 1.53 -14.16 -7.13
CA HIS A 79 2.48 -14.11 -6.01
C HIS A 79 3.05 -12.69 -5.88
N ARG A 80 2.65 -11.94 -4.84
CA ARG A 80 2.94 -10.50 -4.73
C ARG A 80 4.43 -10.20 -4.74
N GLY A 81 5.22 -10.98 -4.01
CA GLY A 81 6.66 -10.79 -3.96
C GLY A 81 7.32 -10.95 -5.34
N THR A 82 6.81 -11.87 -6.17
CA THR A 82 7.31 -12.08 -7.54
C THR A 82 6.97 -10.90 -8.43
N GLU A 83 5.76 -10.37 -8.33
CA GLU A 83 5.34 -9.19 -9.10
C GLU A 83 6.19 -7.96 -8.76
N ILE A 84 6.45 -7.73 -7.47
CA ILE A 84 7.30 -6.64 -7.00
C ILE A 84 8.74 -6.85 -7.50
N LYS A 85 9.29 -8.06 -7.39
CA LYS A 85 10.63 -8.37 -7.90
C LYS A 85 10.75 -8.12 -9.39
N MET A 86 9.83 -8.64 -10.20
CA MET A 86 9.83 -8.43 -11.65
C MET A 86 9.73 -6.96 -12.05
N TRP A 87 9.09 -6.14 -11.21
CA TRP A 87 9.03 -4.70 -11.41
C TRP A 87 10.37 -4.03 -11.06
N LEU A 88 10.94 -4.35 -9.89
CA LEU A 88 12.23 -3.83 -9.41
C LEU A 88 13.40 -4.21 -10.33
N ASP A 89 13.44 -5.43 -10.83
CA ASP A 89 14.51 -5.92 -11.74
C ASP A 89 14.59 -5.09 -13.05
N LYS A 90 13.56 -4.30 -13.38
CA LYS A 90 13.53 -3.39 -14.53
C LYS A 90 13.94 -1.95 -14.19
N GLN A 91 14.09 -1.61 -12.91
CA GLN A 91 14.44 -0.27 -12.45
C GLN A 91 15.89 -0.25 -11.98
N ALA A 92 16.81 0.12 -12.87
CA ALA A 92 18.24 0.18 -12.56
C ALA A 92 18.61 1.29 -11.56
N ASP A 93 17.70 2.24 -11.31
CA ASP A 93 17.88 3.46 -10.53
C ASP A 93 17.27 3.40 -9.11
N ILE A 94 16.75 2.24 -8.69
CA ILE A 94 16.17 2.07 -7.35
C ILE A 94 17.15 1.34 -6.44
N ASP A 95 17.73 2.08 -5.49
CA ASP A 95 18.68 1.59 -4.49
C ASP A 95 18.00 1.12 -3.19
N ASN A 96 16.86 1.72 -2.83
CA ASN A 96 16.11 1.36 -1.62
C ASN A 96 14.59 1.41 -1.84
N TYR A 97 13.86 0.57 -1.11
CA TYR A 97 12.40 0.51 -1.16
C TYR A 97 11.83 -0.08 0.14
N VAL A 98 10.53 0.13 0.35
CA VAL A 98 9.74 -0.53 1.40
C VAL A 98 8.44 -1.03 0.81
N ILE A 99 8.00 -2.21 1.26
CA ILE A 99 6.72 -2.81 0.90
C ILE A 99 5.76 -2.62 2.07
N LEU A 100 4.59 -2.03 1.81
CA LEU A 100 3.47 -1.90 2.74
C LEU A 100 2.33 -2.78 2.23
N ASP A 101 2.02 -3.87 2.91
CA ASP A 101 0.99 -4.82 2.47
C ASP A 101 0.47 -5.65 3.66
N ASP A 102 -0.79 -6.07 3.64
CA ASP A 102 -1.34 -6.99 4.64
C ASP A 102 -1.18 -8.48 4.27
N ASP A 103 -0.88 -8.75 2.98
CA ASP A 103 -0.58 -10.08 2.44
C ASP A 103 0.71 -10.68 3.05
N THR A 104 0.89 -11.99 2.93
CA THR A 104 2.03 -12.75 3.49
C THR A 104 2.92 -13.39 2.43
N ASN A 105 2.61 -13.23 1.15
CA ASN A 105 3.30 -13.87 0.02
C ASN A 105 4.48 -13.05 -0.53
N MET A 106 5.31 -12.49 0.36
CA MET A 106 6.56 -11.81 -0.01
C MET A 106 7.70 -12.83 -0.20
N LEU A 107 8.66 -12.52 -1.08
CA LEU A 107 9.85 -13.35 -1.25
C LEU A 107 10.75 -13.26 -0.01
N LYS A 108 11.55 -14.31 0.23
CA LYS A 108 12.49 -14.34 1.36
C LYS A 108 13.45 -13.13 1.37
N GLU A 109 13.90 -12.70 0.19
CA GLU A 109 14.80 -11.53 0.03
C GLU A 109 14.12 -10.18 0.34
N GLN A 110 12.77 -10.15 0.36
CA GLN A 110 11.99 -8.94 0.60
C GLN A 110 11.61 -8.75 2.08
N ILE A 111 11.82 -9.75 2.94
CA ILE A 111 11.36 -9.73 4.33
C ILE A 111 11.93 -8.53 5.11
N ASN A 112 13.19 -8.19 4.89
CA ASN A 112 13.84 -7.04 5.54
C ASN A 112 13.40 -5.69 4.96
N LYS A 113 12.61 -5.69 3.88
CA LYS A 113 12.03 -4.50 3.26
C LYS A 113 10.50 -4.48 3.39
N PHE A 114 9.92 -5.37 4.18
CA PHE A 114 8.47 -5.56 4.28
C PHE A 114 7.93 -5.12 5.64
N VAL A 115 6.94 -4.23 5.60
CA VAL A 115 6.12 -3.83 6.73
C VAL A 115 4.73 -4.40 6.53
N ARG A 116 4.36 -5.37 7.36
CA ARG A 116 3.06 -6.01 7.28
C ARG A 116 2.00 -5.18 7.97
N THR A 117 1.06 -4.63 7.19
CA THR A 117 -0.11 -3.93 7.72
C THR A 117 -1.19 -4.89 8.18
N ASN A 118 -2.22 -4.38 8.85
CA ASN A 118 -3.33 -5.19 9.33
C ASN A 118 -4.53 -5.13 8.36
N LEU A 119 -5.12 -6.27 8.01
CA LEU A 119 -6.30 -6.30 7.13
C LEU A 119 -7.52 -5.57 7.72
N HIS A 120 -7.70 -5.61 9.05
CA HIS A 120 -8.84 -5.01 9.73
C HIS A 120 -8.57 -3.55 10.14
N PHE A 121 -7.39 -3.28 10.67
CA PHE A 121 -7.02 -1.95 11.18
C PHE A 121 -6.23 -1.11 10.18
N GLY A 122 -5.83 -1.65 9.04
CA GLY A 122 -5.08 -0.94 8.00
C GLY A 122 -3.68 -0.53 8.43
N MET A 123 -3.24 0.62 7.89
CA MET A 123 -1.99 1.28 8.26
C MET A 123 -2.18 2.05 9.58
N GLN A 124 -1.12 2.09 10.40
CA GLN A 124 -1.12 2.61 11.76
C GLN A 124 0.22 3.29 11.99
N ALA A 125 0.33 4.05 13.08
CA ALA A 125 1.55 4.81 13.38
C ALA A 125 2.80 3.93 13.52
N GLU A 126 2.70 2.70 14.04
CA GLU A 126 3.85 1.78 14.10
C GLU A 126 4.44 1.45 12.72
N HIS A 127 3.58 1.27 11.71
CA HIS A 127 4.00 0.94 10.35
C HIS A 127 4.82 2.08 9.71
N TYR A 128 4.55 3.33 10.10
CA TYR A 128 5.37 4.48 9.70
C TYR A 128 6.80 4.32 10.22
N TYR A 129 6.98 4.06 11.52
CA TYR A 129 8.32 3.97 12.11
C TYR A 129 9.10 2.77 11.56
N GLN A 130 8.45 1.63 11.34
CA GLN A 130 9.07 0.47 10.69
C GLN A 130 9.51 0.78 9.25
N ALA A 131 8.66 1.47 8.48
CA ALA A 131 8.99 1.86 7.12
C ALA A 131 10.15 2.86 7.08
N ARG A 132 10.21 3.79 8.04
CA ARG A 132 11.33 4.73 8.19
C ARG A 132 12.63 4.02 8.47
N GLU A 133 12.65 3.11 9.42
CA GLU A 133 13.87 2.34 9.74
C GLU A 133 14.41 1.60 8.50
N ILE A 134 13.53 1.01 7.69
CA ILE A 134 13.90 0.37 6.43
C ILE A 134 14.47 1.36 5.40
N LEU A 135 13.90 2.56 5.31
CA LEU A 135 14.31 3.58 4.35
C LEU A 135 15.58 4.35 4.77
N GLU A 136 15.82 4.48 6.08
CA GLU A 136 17.04 5.06 6.65
C GLU A 136 18.24 4.11 6.52
N ASN A 137 18.01 2.80 6.64
CA ASN A 137 19.05 1.78 6.51
C ASN A 137 19.20 1.34 5.04
N LYS A 138 20.11 2.02 4.32
CA LYS A 138 20.50 1.69 2.94
C LYS A 138 21.32 0.41 2.86
#